data_AF-A0A5B9PDF2-F1
#
_entry.id   AF-A0A5B9PDF2-F1
#
_cell.length_a   1.000
_cell.length_b   1.000
_cell.length_c   1.000
_cell.angle_alpha   90.00
_cell.angle_beta   90.00
_cell.angle_gamma   90.00
#
_symmetry.space_group_name_H-M   'P 1'
#
loop_
_entity.id
_entity.type
_entity.pdbx_description
1 polymer ?
#
loop_
_entity_poly.entity_id
_entity_poly.type
_entity_poly.pdbx_seq_one_letter_code
_entity_poly.pdbx_strand_id
1 'polypeptide(L)'
;MRCAPIYPSGVQLNMNAEKVLSWLMMIVGCGLMVAFLFMLLPPQQMASMHEWLGLGELPDAPITFYLARSTSMLYGIHGALMFICGRNVKKHADLMPVFGWLHFVIGVVMIGIDVTSGMPWWWTTFEGAPIAATGLVVVWLSKKAFGDPS
;
A
#
# COMPACT_ATOMS: atom_id res chain seq x y z
N MET A 1 -3.86 31.61 11.36
CA MET A 1 -2.97 31.97 10.23
C MET A 1 -2.62 30.69 9.51
N ARG A 2 -3.02 30.52 8.24
CA ARG A 2 -2.56 29.40 7.40
C ARG A 2 -1.34 29.90 6.64
N CYS A 3 -0.15 29.39 6.98
CA CYS A 3 0.99 29.52 6.06
C CYS A 3 0.61 28.80 4.77
N ALA A 4 0.43 29.55 3.69
CA ALA A 4 0.36 28.95 2.37
C ALA A 4 1.73 28.31 2.09
N PRO A 5 1.81 27.07 1.57
CA PRO A 5 3.07 26.54 1.12
C PRO A 5 3.61 27.46 0.03
N ILE A 6 4.76 28.09 0.31
CA ILE A 6 5.48 28.92 -0.65
C ILE A 6 6.14 27.95 -1.62
N TYR A 7 5.44 27.59 -2.69
CA TYR A 7 6.13 26.99 -3.83
C TYR A 7 7.03 28.08 -4.42
N PRO A 8 8.33 27.83 -4.60
CA PRO A 8 9.19 28.78 -5.30
C PRO A 8 8.57 29.05 -6.66
N SER A 9 8.40 30.32 -7.00
CA SER A 9 7.84 30.78 -8.26
C SER A 9 8.71 30.24 -9.41
N GLY A 10 8.29 29.11 -9.99
CA GLY A 10 9.09 28.38 -10.99
C GLY A 10 8.86 26.87 -11.05
N VAL A 11 8.25 26.24 -10.02
CA VAL A 11 7.90 24.81 -10.09
C VAL A 11 6.71 24.63 -11.03
N GLN A 12 6.97 24.17 -12.26
CA GLN A 12 5.91 23.75 -13.16
C GLN A 12 5.27 22.46 -12.64
N LEU A 13 4.06 22.58 -12.08
CA LEU A 13 3.25 21.44 -11.70
C LEU A 13 2.84 20.66 -12.95
N ASN A 14 3.29 19.41 -13.06
CA ASN A 14 2.80 18.54 -14.11
C ASN A 14 1.42 17.98 -13.71
N MET A 15 0.37 18.68 -14.13
CA MET A 15 -1.03 18.34 -13.81
C MET A 15 -1.43 16.91 -14.21
N ASN A 16 -0.80 16.34 -15.24
CA ASN A 16 -1.06 14.96 -15.63
C ASN A 16 -0.41 13.98 -14.63
N ALA A 17 0.84 14.23 -14.23
CA ALA A 17 1.52 13.41 -13.22
C ALA A 17 0.81 13.49 -11.85
N GLU A 18 0.34 14.68 -11.45
CA GLU A 18 -0.44 14.89 -10.22
C GLU A 18 -1.73 14.05 -10.23
N LYS A 19 -2.49 14.09 -11.34
CA LYS A 19 -3.72 13.30 -11.49
C LYS A 19 -3.46 11.80 -11.47
N VAL A 20 -2.40 11.34 -12.16
CA VAL A 20 -2.03 9.92 -12.16
C VAL A 20 -1.61 9.47 -10.76
N LEU A 21 -0.83 10.28 -10.04
CA LEU A 21 -0.43 10.01 -8.66
C LEU A 21 -1.66 9.93 -7.74
N SER A 22 -2.59 10.88 -7.87
CA SER A 22 -3.84 10.91 -7.12
C SER A 22 -4.66 9.63 -7.35
N TRP A 23 -4.88 9.25 -8.60
CA TRP A 23 -5.59 8.02 -8.96
C TRP A 23 -4.89 6.77 -8.44
N LEU A 24 -3.57 6.68 -8.60
CA LEU A 24 -2.78 5.55 -8.10
C LEU A 24 -2.94 5.39 -6.59
N MET A 25 -2.78 6.47 -5.82
CA MET A 25 -2.95 6.47 -4.37
C MET A 25 -4.37 6.07 -3.95
N MET A 26 -5.39 6.55 -4.68
CA MET A 26 -6.79 6.20 -4.40
C MET A 26 -7.11 4.75 -4.75
N ILE A 27 -6.63 4.23 -5.87
CA ILE A 27 -6.87 2.83 -6.27
C ILE A 27 -6.20 1.87 -5.29
N VAL A 28 -4.93 2.12 -4.95
CA VAL A 28 -4.20 1.34 -3.94
C VAL A 28 -4.90 1.43 -2.59
N GLY A 29 -5.30 2.64 -2.19
CA GLY A 29 -6.04 2.86 -0.95
C GLY A 29 -7.37 2.09 -0.89
N CYS A 30 -8.18 2.17 -1.95
CA CYS A 30 -9.43 1.41 -2.06
C CYS A 30 -9.19 -0.09 -2.01
N GLY A 31 -8.18 -0.60 -2.72
CA GLY A 31 -7.83 -2.03 -2.71
C GLY A 31 -7.46 -2.51 -1.31
N LEU A 32 -6.62 -1.76 -0.61
CA LEU A 32 -6.24 -2.06 0.78
C LEU A 32 -7.41 -1.98 1.76
N MET A 33 -8.36 -1.06 1.55
CA MET A 33 -9.56 -0.95 2.39
C MET A 33 -10.46 -2.18 2.33
N VAL A 34 -10.38 -3.00 1.26
CA VAL A 34 -11.08 -4.29 1.21
C VAL A 34 -10.64 -5.23 2.34
N ALA A 35 -9.42 -5.06 2.86
CA ALA A 35 -8.92 -5.84 3.99
C ALA A 35 -9.80 -5.69 5.26
N PHE A 36 -10.52 -4.56 5.43
CA PHE A 36 -11.49 -4.45 6.54
C PHE A 36 -12.57 -5.52 6.50
N LEU A 37 -12.95 -6.00 5.32
CA LEU A 37 -13.91 -7.10 5.19
C LEU A 37 -13.30 -8.42 5.68
N PHE A 38 -12.04 -8.68 5.33
CA PHE A 38 -11.30 -9.88 5.74
C PHE A 38 -10.99 -9.92 7.24
N MET A 39 -10.93 -8.76 7.91
CA MET A 39 -10.84 -8.68 9.37
C MET A 39 -12.04 -9.35 10.07
N LEU A 40 -13.22 -9.29 9.47
CA LEU A 40 -14.47 -9.82 10.05
C LEU A 40 -14.78 -11.25 9.61
N LEU A 41 -13.89 -11.87 8.83
CA LEU A 41 -14.13 -13.21 8.30
C LEU A 41 -14.14 -14.24 9.45
N PRO A 42 -15.17 -15.12 9.53
CA PRO A 42 -15.19 -16.26 10.43
C PRO A 42 -14.02 -17.22 10.17
N PRO A 43 -13.50 -17.90 11.20
CA PRO A 43 -12.38 -18.86 11.07
C PRO A 43 -12.58 -19.89 9.94
N GLN A 44 -13.79 -20.43 9.80
CA GLN A 44 -14.10 -21.45 8.79
C GLN A 44 -13.93 -20.90 7.37
N GLN A 45 -14.37 -19.66 7.13
CA GLN A 45 -14.22 -19.03 5.81
C GLN A 45 -12.73 -18.74 5.51
N MET A 46 -11.93 -18.41 6.53
CA MET A 46 -10.49 -18.17 6.35
C MET A 46 -9.78 -19.47 6.00
N ALA A 47 -10.12 -20.58 6.67
CA ALA A 47 -9.60 -21.90 6.37
C ALA A 47 -9.98 -22.34 4.94
N SER A 48 -11.25 -22.17 4.53
CA SER A 48 -11.68 -22.50 3.17
C SER A 48 -10.96 -21.68 2.11
N MET A 49 -10.67 -20.39 2.36
CA MET A 49 -9.88 -19.57 1.43
C MET A 49 -8.42 -20.03 1.37
N HIS A 50 -7.81 -20.37 2.50
CA HIS A 50 -6.43 -20.86 2.57
C HIS A 50 -6.25 -22.18 1.80
N GLU A 51 -7.20 -23.11 1.94
CA GLU A 51 -7.25 -24.35 1.17
C GLU A 51 -7.51 -24.09 -0.32
N TRP A 52 -8.47 -23.21 -0.65
CA TRP A 52 -8.78 -22.85 -2.03
C TRP A 52 -7.59 -22.21 -2.77
N LEU A 53 -6.77 -21.43 -2.05
CA LEU A 53 -5.52 -20.87 -2.55
C LEU A 53 -4.41 -21.91 -2.72
N GLY A 54 -4.62 -23.16 -2.29
CA GLY A 54 -3.64 -24.23 -2.36
C GLY A 54 -2.52 -24.11 -1.33
N LEU A 55 -2.73 -23.36 -0.25
CA LEU A 55 -1.76 -23.17 0.83
C LEU A 55 -1.84 -24.26 1.92
N GLY A 56 -2.78 -25.20 1.78
CA GLY A 56 -2.99 -26.32 2.70
C GLY A 56 -3.93 -25.99 3.85
N GLU A 57 -3.83 -26.74 4.94
CA GLU A 57 -4.65 -26.53 6.13
C GLU A 57 -4.18 -25.28 6.89
N LEU A 58 -5.13 -24.40 7.24
CA LEU A 58 -4.83 -23.22 8.03
C LEU A 58 -4.58 -23.64 9.50
N PRO A 59 -3.44 -23.30 10.13
CA PRO A 59 -3.17 -23.71 11.50
C PRO A 59 -4.21 -23.17 12.49
N ASP A 60 -4.91 -24.07 13.20
CA ASP A 60 -5.90 -23.74 14.22
C ASP A 60 -5.23 -23.32 15.54
N ALA A 61 -4.58 -22.16 15.51
CA ALA A 61 -3.93 -21.55 16.65
C ALA A 61 -4.46 -20.13 16.87
N PRO A 62 -4.64 -19.66 18.12
CA PRO A 62 -5.12 -18.30 18.40
C PRO A 62 -4.30 -17.21 17.72
N ILE A 63 -2.98 -17.40 17.60
CA ILE A 63 -2.07 -16.45 16.97
C ILE A 63 -2.34 -16.28 15.46
N THR A 64 -2.73 -17.35 14.75
CA THR A 64 -3.04 -17.33 13.32
C THR A 64 -4.18 -16.36 13.05
N PHE A 65 -5.29 -16.53 13.76
CA PHE A 65 -6.48 -15.71 13.59
C PHE A 65 -6.30 -14.29 14.12
N TYR A 66 -5.54 -14.12 15.20
CA TYR A 66 -5.17 -12.81 15.71
C TYR A 66 -4.39 -12.02 14.66
N LEU A 67 -3.29 -12.57 14.14
CA LEU A 67 -2.44 -11.92 13.14
C LEU A 67 -3.20 -11.64 11.85
N ALA A 68 -3.96 -12.60 11.34
CA ALA A 68 -4.74 -12.40 10.12
C ALA A 68 -5.73 -11.23 10.25
N ARG A 69 -6.41 -11.10 11.39
CA ARG A 69 -7.36 -10.00 11.64
C ARG A 69 -6.66 -8.67 11.92
N SER A 70 -5.63 -8.65 12.77
CA SER A 70 -4.91 -7.41 13.10
C SER A 70 -4.17 -6.86 11.89
N THR A 71 -3.57 -7.71 11.07
CA THR A 71 -2.90 -7.30 9.82
C THR A 71 -3.93 -6.78 8.81
N SER A 72 -5.08 -7.45 8.67
CA SER A 72 -6.18 -6.96 7.84
C SER A 72 -6.67 -5.57 8.27
N MET A 73 -6.80 -5.34 9.58
CA MET A 73 -7.15 -4.03 10.14
C MET A 73 -6.08 -2.98 9.82
N LEU A 74 -4.79 -3.31 9.99
CA LEU A 74 -3.67 -2.42 9.69
C LEU A 74 -3.65 -2.03 8.21
N TYR A 75 -3.84 -3.01 7.31
CA TYR A 75 -3.95 -2.75 5.87
C TYR A 75 -5.16 -1.90 5.52
N GLY A 76 -6.31 -2.12 6.15
CA GLY A 76 -7.49 -1.28 5.97
C GLY A 76 -7.24 0.18 6.38
N ILE A 77 -6.59 0.40 7.54
CA ILE A 77 -6.23 1.75 8.03
C ILE A 77 -5.23 2.40 7.08
N HIS A 78 -4.19 1.67 6.66
CA HIS A 78 -3.22 2.15 5.68
C HIS A 78 -3.90 2.53 4.36
N GLY A 79 -4.84 1.71 3.90
CA GLY A 79 -5.66 2.00 2.73
C GLY A 79 -6.48 3.29 2.87
N ALA A 80 -7.10 3.51 4.02
CA ALA A 80 -7.85 4.73 4.30
C ALA A 80 -6.94 5.98 4.28
N LEU A 81 -5.73 5.90 4.86
CA LEU A 81 -4.74 6.98 4.82
C LEU A 81 -4.32 7.30 3.37
N MET A 82 -4.02 6.27 2.59
CA MET A 82 -3.65 6.38 1.17
C MET A 82 -4.79 7.02 0.35
N PHE A 83 -6.03 6.57 0.57
CA PHE A 83 -7.20 7.11 -0.11
C PHE A 83 -7.43 8.59 0.22
N ILE A 84 -7.37 8.97 1.51
CA ILE A 84 -7.55 10.36 1.96
C ILE A 84 -6.45 11.27 1.39
N CYS A 85 -5.19 10.85 1.47
CA CYS A 85 -4.07 11.62 0.93
C CYS A 85 -4.16 11.70 -0.60
N GLY A 86 -4.58 10.62 -1.26
CA GLY A 86 -4.79 10.54 -2.71
C GLY A 86 -5.82 11.52 -3.24
N ARG A 87 -6.87 11.84 -2.48
CA ARG A 87 -7.89 12.85 -2.89
C ARG A 87 -7.33 14.27 -3.04
N ASN A 88 -6.21 14.57 -2.39
CA ASN A 88 -5.54 15.86 -2.52
C ASN A 88 -4.03 15.72 -2.32
N VAL A 89 -3.38 15.08 -3.30
CA VAL A 89 -1.93 14.84 -3.27
C VAL A 89 -1.10 16.12 -3.15
N LYS A 90 -1.59 17.25 -3.70
CA LYS A 90 -0.90 18.55 -3.60
C LYS A 90 -0.85 19.08 -2.18
N LYS A 91 -1.92 18.90 -1.40
CA LYS A 91 -1.96 19.27 0.04
C LYS A 91 -1.01 18.39 0.86
N HIS A 92 -0.73 17.18 0.39
CA HIS A 92 0.06 16.16 1.08
C HIS A 92 1.36 15.84 0.33
N ALA A 93 1.91 16.78 -0.44
CA ALA A 93 3.01 16.54 -1.36
C ALA A 93 4.24 15.94 -0.67
N ASP A 94 4.58 16.43 0.53
CA ASP A 94 5.71 15.98 1.33
C ASP A 94 5.58 14.53 1.81
N LEU A 95 4.35 14.00 1.90
CA LEU A 95 4.08 12.61 2.31
C LEU A 95 4.19 11.63 1.14
N MET A 96 4.04 12.09 -0.10
CA MET A 96 4.07 11.21 -1.28
C MET A 96 5.40 10.45 -1.43
N PRO A 97 6.58 11.08 -1.34
CA PRO A 97 7.84 10.34 -1.42
C PRO A 97 8.03 9.41 -0.21
N VAL A 98 7.51 9.79 0.97
CA VAL A 98 7.54 8.93 2.16
C VAL A 98 6.72 7.67 1.94
N PHE A 99 5.48 7.79 1.46
CA PHE A 99 4.66 6.63 1.08
C PHE A 99 5.37 5.79 0.02
N GLY A 100 5.95 6.41 -1.01
CA GLY A 100 6.67 5.70 -2.06
C GLY A 100 7.84 4.86 -1.53
N TRP A 101 8.71 5.45 -0.71
CA TRP A 101 9.82 4.73 -0.10
C TRP A 101 9.39 3.64 0.88
N LEU A 102 8.36 3.92 1.71
CA LEU A 102 7.82 2.90 2.62
C LEU A 102 7.26 1.70 1.86
N HIS A 103 6.50 1.90 0.78
CA HIS A 103 6.04 0.79 -0.06
C HIS A 103 7.20 0.05 -0.72
N PHE A 104 8.23 0.76 -1.19
CA PHE A 104 9.41 0.11 -1.75
C PHE A 104 10.09 -0.82 -0.73
N VAL A 105 10.36 -0.31 0.48
CA VAL A 105 10.99 -1.09 1.56
C VAL A 105 10.10 -2.26 1.98
N ILE A 106 8.80 -2.02 2.20
CA ILE A 106 7.85 -3.09 2.56
C ILE A 106 7.81 -4.16 1.48
N GLY A 107 7.74 -3.81 0.20
CA GLY A 107 7.71 -4.78 -0.89
C GLY A 107 8.97 -5.65 -0.94
N VAL A 108 10.15 -5.06 -0.76
CA VAL A 108 11.42 -5.82 -0.68
C VAL A 108 11.45 -6.73 0.54
N VAL A 109 11.01 -6.24 1.71
CA VAL A 109 10.95 -7.03 2.94
C VAL A 109 9.96 -8.20 2.80
N MET A 110 8.79 -7.96 2.20
CA MET A 110 7.78 -9.00 1.94
C MET A 110 8.32 -10.11 1.03
N ILE A 111 9.07 -9.78 -0.03
CA ILE A 111 9.73 -10.80 -0.85
C ILE A 111 10.64 -11.69 0.01
N GLY A 112 11.42 -11.11 0.93
CA GLY A 112 12.28 -11.86 1.84
C GLY A 112 11.48 -12.75 2.81
N ILE A 113 10.37 -12.23 3.36
CA ILE A 113 9.47 -12.97 4.25
C ILE A 113 8.84 -14.15 3.50
N ASP A 114 8.34 -13.94 2.28
CA ASP A 114 7.69 -14.98 1.49
C ASP A 114 8.64 -16.12 1.16
N VAL A 115 9.86 -15.78 0.72
CA VAL A 115 10.90 -16.78 0.41
C VAL A 115 11.29 -17.57 1.65
N THR A 116 11.48 -16.91 2.79
CA THR A 116 11.86 -17.58 4.05
C THR A 116 10.72 -18.36 4.69
N SER A 117 9.47 -17.99 4.41
CA SER A 117 8.25 -18.68 4.87
C SER A 117 7.83 -19.83 3.95
N GLY A 118 8.51 -20.01 2.81
CA GLY A 118 8.20 -21.07 1.85
C GLY A 118 6.92 -20.82 1.04
N MET A 119 6.52 -19.56 0.88
CA MET A 119 5.35 -19.21 0.06
C MET A 119 5.56 -19.60 -1.41
N PRO A 120 4.50 -19.99 -2.14
CA PRO A 120 4.61 -20.30 -3.56
C PRO A 120 5.13 -19.11 -4.39
N TRP A 121 5.92 -19.38 -5.44
CA TRP A 121 6.52 -18.33 -6.27
C TRP A 121 5.52 -17.34 -6.87
N TRP A 122 4.30 -17.80 -7.19
CA TRP A 122 3.26 -16.95 -7.74
C TRP A 122 2.75 -15.96 -6.68
N TRP A 123 2.67 -16.38 -5.41
CA TRP A 123 2.29 -15.51 -4.30
C TRP A 123 3.31 -14.38 -4.14
N THR A 124 4.60 -14.76 -4.03
CA THR A 124 5.71 -13.79 -3.91
C THR A 124 5.75 -12.79 -5.06
N THR A 125 5.45 -13.27 -6.27
CA THR A 125 5.43 -12.43 -7.48
C THR A 125 4.27 -11.45 -7.48
N PHE A 126 3.10 -11.82 -6.91
CA PHE A 126 1.91 -10.96 -6.90
C PHE A 126 1.72 -10.16 -5.60
N GLU A 127 2.55 -10.38 -4.58
CA GLU A 127 2.55 -9.60 -3.35
C GLU A 127 3.71 -8.58 -3.33
N GLY A 128 4.92 -9.02 -3.00
CA GLY A 128 6.01 -8.09 -2.69
C GLY A 128 6.52 -7.28 -3.90
N ALA A 129 6.63 -7.88 -5.08
CA ALA A 129 7.14 -7.19 -6.26
C ALA A 129 6.24 -6.03 -6.75
N PRO A 130 4.90 -6.20 -6.88
CA PRO A 130 3.98 -5.10 -7.19
C PRO A 130 3.98 -3.98 -6.15
N ILE A 131 4.10 -4.33 -4.86
CA ILE A 131 4.20 -3.34 -3.78
C ILE A 131 5.47 -2.50 -3.96
N ALA A 132 6.61 -3.14 -4.19
CA ALA A 132 7.88 -2.44 -4.38
C ALA A 132 7.86 -1.54 -5.63
N ALA A 133 7.35 -2.06 -6.75
CA ALA A 133 7.22 -1.31 -8.00
C ALA A 133 6.30 -0.09 -7.84
N THR A 134 5.17 -0.24 -7.14
CA THR A 134 4.25 0.85 -6.84
C THR A 134 4.94 1.94 -6.02
N GLY A 135 5.77 1.57 -5.04
CA GLY A 135 6.58 2.51 -4.27
C GLY A 135 7.48 3.38 -5.15
N LEU A 136 8.23 2.76 -6.06
CA LEU A 136 9.10 3.49 -7.00
C LEU A 136 8.30 4.39 -7.96
N VAL A 137 7.16 3.91 -8.46
CA VAL A 137 6.27 4.72 -9.33
C VAL A 137 5.73 5.93 -8.58
N VAL A 138 5.35 5.78 -7.31
CA VAL A 138 4.90 6.89 -6.45
C VAL A 138 6.01 7.94 -6.27
N VAL A 139 7.24 7.51 -5.95
CA VAL A 139 8.39 8.44 -5.82
C VAL A 139 8.64 9.18 -7.15
N TRP A 140 8.65 8.45 -8.26
CA TRP A 140 8.88 9.02 -9.59
C TRP A 140 7.79 10.02 -9.98
N LEU A 141 6.51 9.68 -9.79
CA LEU A 141 5.38 10.56 -10.07
C LEU A 141 5.38 11.78 -9.14
N SER A 142 5.73 11.61 -7.86
CA SER A 142 5.84 12.71 -6.90
C SER A 142 6.89 13.73 -7.35
N LYS A 143 8.11 13.28 -7.70
CA LYS A 143 9.17 14.16 -8.25
C LYS A 143 8.71 14.85 -9.53
N LYS A 144 8.03 14.14 -10.41
CA LYS A 144 7.51 14.69 -11.68
C LYS A 144 6.38 15.70 -11.47
N ALA A 145 5.55 15.51 -10.45
CA ALA A 145 4.41 16.38 -10.15
C ALA A 145 4.82 17.65 -9.39
N PHE A 146 5.76 17.54 -8.44
CA PHE A 146 6.06 18.60 -7.47
C PHE A 146 7.53 19.09 -7.47
N GLY A 147 8.44 18.44 -8.20
CA GLY A 147 9.88 18.71 -8.13
C GLY A 147 10.58 17.87 -7.04
N ASP A 148 11.90 18.01 -6.90
CA ASP A 148 12.61 17.40 -5.76
C ASP A 148 12.20 18.11 -4.45
N PRO A 149 11.94 17.36 -3.37
CA PRO A 149 11.78 17.97 -2.06
C PRO A 149 13.12 18.58 -1.66
N SER A 150 13.16 19.92 -1.61
CA SER A 150 14.32 20.72 -1.17
C SER A 150 14.64 20.49 0.30
#